data_AF-A0A535IC85-F1
#
_entry.id   AF-A0A535IC85-F1
#
_cell.length_a   1.000
_cell.length_b   1.000
_cell.length_c   1.000
_cell.angle_alpha   90.00
_cell.angle_beta   90.00
_cell.angle_gamma   90.00
#
_symmetry.space_group_name_H-M   'P 1'
#
loop_
_entity.id
_entity.type
_entity.pdbx_description
1 polymer ?
#
loop_
_entity_poly.entity_id
_entity_poly.type
_entity_poly.pdbx_seq_one_letter_code
_entity_poly.pdbx_strand_id
1 'polypeptide(L)' 'LAQVRPDDLASHVIRAVLERTDIGDREVDEVIFGASNQSGEDNRNVGRMAALLAGLPETVPGVTVNRLCGSGLEAVND' A
#
# COMPACT_ATOMS: atom_id res chain seq x y z
N LEU A 1 -16.93 -6.67 13.39
CA LEU A 1 -16.27 -5.70 12.47
C LEU A 1 -16.35 -6.24 11.04
N ALA A 2 -15.81 -5.52 10.04
CA ALA A 2 -15.65 -6.04 8.68
C ALA A 2 -14.75 -7.28 8.67
N GLN A 3 -14.88 -8.13 7.63
CA GLN A 3 -14.13 -9.38 7.49
C GLN A 3 -12.83 -9.23 6.68
N VAL A 4 -12.58 -8.05 6.12
CA VAL A 4 -11.41 -7.76 5.27
C VAL A 4 -10.54 -6.77 6.03
N ARG A 5 -9.27 -7.12 6.21
CA ARG A 5 -8.31 -6.21 6.84
C ARG A 5 -7.92 -5.09 5.87
N PRO A 6 -7.53 -3.90 6.35
CA PRO A 6 -7.12 -2.80 5.49
C PRO A 6 -5.94 -3.12 4.58
N ASP A 7 -4.95 -3.88 5.08
CA ASP A 7 -3.78 -4.31 4.31
C ASP A 7 -4.11 -5.37 3.24
N ASP A 8 -5.07 -6.25 3.51
CA ASP A 8 -5.64 -7.15 2.48
C ASP A 8 -6.31 -6.35 1.36
N LEU A 9 -7.12 -5.33 1.71
CA LEU A 9 -7.78 -4.47 0.72
C LEU A 9 -6.77 -3.67 -0.12
N ALA A 10 -5.74 -3.12 0.52
CA ALA A 10 -4.68 -2.38 -0.17
C ALA A 10 -3.85 -3.29 -1.09
N SER A 11 -3.49 -4.49 -0.63
CA SER A 11 -2.73 -5.46 -1.45
C SER A 11 -3.48 -5.90 -2.71
N HIS A 12 -4.82 -6.01 -2.62
CA HIS A 12 -5.66 -6.31 -3.77
C HIS A 12 -5.54 -5.25 -4.87
N VAL A 13 -5.50 -3.97 -4.50
CA VAL A 13 -5.33 -2.86 -5.45
C VAL A 13 -3.95 -2.89 -6.10
N ILE A 14 -2.88 -3.12 -5.31
CA ILE A 14 -1.51 -3.20 -5.83
C ILE A 14 -1.40 -4.30 -6.89
N ARG A 15 -1.87 -5.52 -6.57
CA ARG A 15 -1.87 -6.65 -7.51
C ARG A 15 -2.63 -6.33 -8.79
N ALA A 16 -3.82 -5.74 -8.66
CA ALA A 16 -4.64 -5.39 -9.81
C ALA A 16 -3.98 -4.33 -10.72
N VAL A 17 -3.17 -3.41 -10.17
CA VAL A 17 -2.41 -2.45 -10.98
C VAL A 17 -1.30 -3.17 -11.73
N LEU A 18 -0.46 -3.96 -11.05
CA LEU A 18 0.64 -4.71 -11.65
C LEU A 18 0.16 -5.62 -12.79
N GLU A 19 -0.92 -6.37 -12.56
CA GLU A 19 -1.55 -7.25 -13.56
C GLU A 19 -2.05 -6.49 -14.81
N ARG A 20 -2.44 -5.21 -14.67
CA ARG A 20 -2.97 -4.39 -15.77
C ARG A 20 -1.89 -3.63 -16.54
N THR A 21 -0.76 -3.35 -15.89
CA THR A 21 0.31 -2.53 -16.47
C THR A 21 1.44 -3.35 -17.06
N ASP A 22 1.50 -4.67 -16.79
CA ASP A 22 2.59 -5.57 -17.19
C ASP A 22 3.98 -5.07 -16.73
N ILE A 23 3.97 -4.30 -15.63
CA ILE A 23 5.18 -3.81 -14.96
C ILE A 23 5.61 -4.94 -14.03
N GLY A 24 6.83 -5.45 -14.20
CA GLY A 24 7.32 -6.53 -13.37
C GLY A 24 7.55 -6.08 -11.92
N ASP A 25 7.48 -7.00 -10.95
CA ASP A 25 7.66 -6.68 -9.53
C ASP A 25 9.01 -6.01 -9.20
N ARG A 26 10.02 -6.16 -10.07
CA ARG A 26 11.38 -5.60 -9.93
C ARG A 26 11.50 -4.17 -10.45
N GLU A 27 10.46 -3.65 -11.09
CA GLU A 27 10.40 -2.28 -11.60
C GLU A 27 9.70 -1.33 -10.61
N VAL A 28 9.17 -1.85 -9.50
CA VAL A 28 8.58 -1.03 -8.43
C VAL A 28 9.69 -0.54 -7.50
N ASP A 29 9.93 0.77 -7.52
CA ASP A 29 10.93 1.40 -6.66
C ASP A 29 10.43 1.56 -5.21
N GLU A 30 9.17 1.96 -5.00
CA GLU A 30 8.59 2.18 -3.67
C GLU A 30 7.05 2.13 -3.71
N VAL A 31 6.43 1.71 -2.60
CA VAL A 31 4.98 1.79 -2.38
C VAL A 31 4.65 2.89 -1.38
N ILE A 32 4.07 3.99 -1.86
CA ILE A 32 3.57 5.09 -1.03
C ILE A 32 2.05 4.94 -0.88
N PHE A 33 1.55 4.78 0.34
CA PHE A 33 0.12 4.54 0.59
C PHE A 33 -0.46 5.53 1.61
N GLY A 34 -1.62 6.13 1.30
CA GLY A 34 -2.28 7.07 2.21
C GLY A 34 -3.18 6.38 3.23
N ALA A 35 -2.94 6.57 4.53
CA ALA A 35 -3.86 6.11 5.59
C ALA A 35 -3.79 7.00 6.84
N SER A 36 -4.97 7.40 7.35
CA SER A 36 -5.08 8.43 8.39
C SER A 36 -5.04 7.92 9.83
N ASN A 37 -5.52 6.70 10.11
CA ASN A 37 -5.69 6.22 11.48
C ASN A 37 -4.48 5.38 11.94
N GLN A 38 -3.96 4.49 11.09
CA GLN A 38 -2.74 3.69 11.34
C GLN A 38 -2.75 2.98 12.71
N SER A 39 -3.90 2.47 13.12
CA SER A 39 -4.09 1.79 14.41
C SER A 39 -4.81 0.46 14.23
N GLY A 40 -4.51 -0.48 15.13
CA GLY A 40 -5.04 -1.84 15.05
C GLY A 40 -4.60 -2.55 13.78
N GLU A 41 -5.56 -3.06 13.01
CA GLU A 41 -5.34 -3.82 11.77
C GLU A 41 -4.85 -2.96 10.61
N ASP A 42 -5.03 -1.64 10.68
CA ASP A 42 -4.42 -0.67 9.75
C ASP A 42 -2.88 -0.69 9.87
N ASN A 43 -2.36 -1.23 10.97
CA ASN A 43 -0.95 -1.39 11.32
C ASN A 43 -0.13 -0.07 11.25
N ARG A 44 1.15 -0.09 11.66
CA ARG A 44 1.97 1.14 11.71
C ARG A 44 2.59 1.55 10.36
N ASN A 45 2.41 0.73 9.32
CA ASN A 45 2.85 1.00 7.96
C ASN A 45 2.06 0.14 6.96
N VAL A 46 0.80 0.50 6.70
CA VAL A 46 -0.10 -0.26 5.82
C VAL A 46 0.46 -0.40 4.41
N GLY A 47 1.18 0.62 3.91
CA GLY A 47 1.87 0.59 2.62
C GLY A 47 2.85 -0.57 2.52
N ARG A 48 3.72 -0.74 3.54
CA ARG A 48 4.67 -1.86 3.58
C ARG A 48 3.99 -3.22 3.71
N MET A 49 2.97 -3.33 4.57
CA MET A 49 2.28 -4.61 4.76
C MET A 49 1.49 -5.02 3.51
N ALA A 50 0.85 -4.06 2.84
CA ALA A 50 0.14 -4.27 1.58
C ALA A 50 1.08 -4.70 0.46
N ALA A 51 2.27 -4.09 0.35
CA ALA A 51 3.28 -4.47 -0.63
C ALA A 51 3.72 -5.94 -0.49
N LEU A 52 4.01 -6.37 0.75
CA LEU A 52 4.39 -7.76 1.03
C LEU A 52 3.26 -8.75 0.74
N LEU A 53 2.02 -8.42 1.13
CA LEU A 53 0.84 -9.24 0.85
C LEU A 53 0.51 -9.30 -0.65
N ALA A 54 0.87 -8.25 -1.40
CA ALA A 54 0.74 -8.21 -2.86
C ALA A 54 1.77 -9.10 -3.58
N GLY A 55 2.79 -9.59 -2.87
CA GLY A 55 3.85 -10.44 -3.43
C GLY A 55 5.09 -9.67 -3.91
N LEU A 56 5.17 -8.36 -3.66
CA LEU A 56 6.36 -7.58 -4.02
C LEU A 56 7.58 -8.05 -3.21
N PRO A 57 8.80 -8.03 -3.80
CA PRO A 57 10.02 -8.39 -3.11
C PRO A 57 10.22 -7.59 -1.83
N GLU A 58 10.83 -8.20 -0.82
CA GLU A 58 11.14 -7.50 0.44
C GLU A 58 12.07 -6.30 0.25
N THR A 59 12.79 -6.24 -0.87
CA THR A 59 13.65 -5.12 -1.26
C THR A 59 12.88 -3.88 -1.69
N VAL A 60 11.59 -3.98 -2.04
CA VAL A 60 10.75 -2.83 -2.42
C VAL A 60 10.28 -2.11 -1.15
N PRO A 61 10.79 -0.91 -0.82
CA PRO A 61 10.33 -0.17 0.36
C PRO A 61 8.83 0.16 0.28
N GLY A 62 8.25 0.46 1.44
CA GLY A 62 6.88 0.95 1.52
C GLY A 62 6.72 1.91 2.69
N VAL A 63 5.98 2.99 2.47
CA VAL A 63 5.73 4.04 3.44
C VAL A 63 4.25 4.37 3.48
N THR A 64 3.77 4.77 4.65
CA THR A 64 2.40 5.24 4.82
C THR A 64 2.41 6.73 5.16
N VAL A 65 1.73 7.52 4.34
CA VAL A 65 1.60 8.97 4.53
C VAL A 65 0.25 9.32 5.17
N ASN A 66 0.24 10.39 5.98
CA ASN A 66 -0.95 10.85 6.67
C ASN A 66 -1.10 12.37 6.52
N ARG A 67 -2.05 12.77 5.67
CA ARG A 67 -2.57 14.14 5.53
C ARG A 67 -4.09 14.14 5.69
N LEU A 68 -4.61 13.41 6.67
CA LEU A 68 -6.05 13.23 6.89
C LEU A 68 -6.75 12.81 5.58
N CYS A 69 -7.85 13.47 5.22
CA CYS A 69 -8.60 13.22 3.98
C CYS A 69 -7.74 13.35 2.71
N GLY A 70 -6.62 14.06 2.76
CA GLY A 70 -5.70 14.27 1.64
C GLY A 70 -4.62 13.19 1.48
N SER A 71 -4.56 12.18 2.35
CA SER A 71 -3.43 11.21 2.36
C SER A 71 -3.26 10.46 1.05
N GLY A 72 -4.36 10.14 0.35
CA GLY A 72 -4.28 9.47 -0.95
C GLY A 72 -3.70 10.34 -2.05
N LEU A 73 -3.98 11.65 -2.03
CA LEU A 73 -3.39 12.60 -2.98
C LEU A 73 -1.95 12.94 -2.58
N GLU A 74 -1.63 12.99 -1.29
CA GLU A 74 -0.27 13.15 -0.80
C GLU A 74 0.62 12.00 -1.30
N ALA A 75 0.12 10.76 -1.28
CA ALA A 75 0.87 9.61 -1.76
C ALA A 75 1.28 9.67 -3.24
N VAL A 76 0.62 10.53 -4.04
CA VAL A 76 0.96 10.78 -5.45
C VAL A 76 1.96 11.93 -5.59
N ASN A 77 2.07 12.80 -4.59
CA ASN A 77 2.88 14.02 -4.62
C ASN A 77 4.20 13.94 -3.81
N ASP A 78 4.38 12.86 -3.04
CA ASP A 78 5.61 12.54 -2.29
C ASP A 78 6.58 11.77 -3.21
#